data_AF-A0A5E7ZJN5-F1
#
_entry.id   AF-A0A5E7ZJN5-F1
#
_cell.length_a   1.000
_cell.length_b   1.000
_cell.length_c   1.000
_cell.angle_alpha   90.00
_cell.angle_beta   90.00
_cell.angle_gamma   90.00
#
_symmetry.space_group_name_H-M   'P 1'
#
loop_
_entity.id
_entity.type
_entity.pdbx_description
1 polymer ?
#
loop_
_entity_poly.entity_id
_entity_poly.type
_entity_poly.pdbx_seq_one_letter_code
_entity_poly.pdbx_strand_id
1 'polypeptide(L)'
;MRISRYFTLAVLTAFFLTSCSDHSAEESASVQVPDALPMKLISLSDLSGFTDIGKGWAIAGEVLAVPGGFEAKAGSGSLIKSGKDSEQISSGIKHTDLELEFSFALSEGADLKIVLLEQYPLIVAEFANGQQTEKSGGGIPVRIDSTQRTTVNALKMPGLWQTVRITFKAPRFGSDGQKTKNAVFSEVYLNGFLIQSGVEVKEAIFSPNNEESTSGSFIFTSANNSVALKDIKYKSYGLENLTLSDLEYSLYQGTWDKLPDFTTMTPAKTGKVNELSIVGLADGNDHYGVIFKGNLLVPNSGDYLFETLIDDGGDLIIDEQVVVHNDGEPGFGAVKGLITLEKGTHTFQSSYYQDVWSSMLMIYYEGPEISRQSFGVNPYGGTGRKPEPMVVEPATEPRLVRSFLEYKNTRKTHPISVVTNKKINYSYDLLNGALIKGWKGAYADASEMWRGRGEPQLLKPLNFSIDFSDQVPVARLVAPGDKWPLEAQEGFKVLGYDINEGGYPVIRYEMNELKIEDTARPSDDLQGITREITFENPGSNGLNWFQIASGKSIYQLSNGWYWVDGSYYIIVGEKADINVVNRFDKELLVQLPGTSDKSTLTYSIVW
;
A
#
# COMPACT_ATOMS: atom_id res chain seq x y z
N MET A 1 -73.77 33.80 -39.85
CA MET A 1 -74.61 34.94 -39.41
C MET A 1 -73.71 35.99 -38.81
N ARG A 2 -73.65 37.16 -39.45
CA ARG A 2 -73.08 38.48 -39.05
C ARG A 2 -71.62 38.62 -38.57
N ILE A 3 -70.90 39.33 -39.45
CA ILE A 3 -69.70 40.18 -39.29
C ILE A 3 -69.89 41.29 -38.24
N SER A 4 -68.76 41.78 -37.66
CA SER A 4 -68.49 43.16 -37.14
C SER A 4 -67.85 43.10 -35.73
N ARG A 5 -66.76 43.78 -35.32
CA ARG A 5 -65.99 44.95 -35.81
C ARG A 5 -64.66 45.00 -35.04
N TYR A 6 -63.64 45.58 -35.66
CA TYR A 6 -62.35 45.98 -35.07
C TYR A 6 -62.50 47.09 -34.02
N PHE A 7 -61.63 47.11 -33.00
CA PHE A 7 -61.03 48.36 -32.50
C PHE A 7 -59.68 48.10 -31.82
N THR A 8 -58.72 48.93 -32.22
CA THR A 8 -57.30 48.96 -31.88
C THR A 8 -57.06 49.55 -30.48
N LEU A 9 -56.12 48.99 -29.71
CA LEU A 9 -55.36 49.74 -28.71
C LEU A 9 -53.93 49.18 -28.61
N ALA A 10 -52.96 50.04 -28.90
CA ALA A 10 -51.54 49.79 -28.69
C ALA A 10 -51.17 50.07 -27.22
N VAL A 11 -50.15 49.38 -26.70
CA VAL A 11 -48.90 49.95 -26.15
C VAL A 11 -48.10 48.88 -25.40
N LEU A 12 -46.84 48.74 -25.85
CA LEU A 12 -45.60 48.25 -25.25
C LEU A 12 -45.62 47.27 -24.06
N THR A 13 -44.89 46.17 -24.23
CA THR A 13 -43.96 45.70 -23.19
C THR A 13 -42.68 45.22 -23.84
N ALA A 14 -41.55 45.74 -23.35
CA ALA A 14 -40.21 45.62 -23.92
C ALA A 14 -39.64 44.20 -23.80
N PHE A 15 -39.08 43.69 -24.91
CA PHE A 15 -38.18 42.54 -24.90
C PHE A 15 -36.75 43.05 -24.69
N PHE A 16 -36.13 42.69 -23.55
CA PHE A 16 -34.70 42.82 -23.36
C PHE A 16 -33.99 41.72 -24.16
N LEU A 17 -33.25 42.11 -25.18
CA LEU A 17 -32.23 41.29 -25.84
C LEU A 17 -30.92 41.50 -25.09
N THR A 18 -30.52 40.52 -24.27
CA THR A 18 -29.14 40.41 -23.79
C THR A 18 -28.43 39.37 -24.64
N SER A 19 -27.49 39.85 -25.45
CA SER A 19 -26.42 39.07 -26.07
C SER A 19 -25.49 38.55 -24.97
N CYS A 20 -25.33 37.24 -24.87
CA CYS A 20 -24.17 36.62 -24.26
C CYS A 20 -23.67 35.54 -25.21
N SER A 21 -22.42 35.72 -25.64
CA SER A 21 -21.61 34.77 -26.37
C SER A 21 -21.43 33.48 -25.58
N ASP A 22 -21.77 32.34 -26.17
CA ASP A 22 -21.37 31.02 -25.68
C ASP A 22 -19.84 30.90 -25.80
N HIS A 23 -19.12 31.23 -24.73
CA HIS A 23 -17.81 30.66 -24.46
C HIS A 23 -18.05 29.34 -23.75
N SER A 24 -18.16 28.26 -24.51
CA SER A 24 -17.89 26.93 -23.99
C SER A 24 -16.41 26.88 -23.64
N ALA A 25 -16.08 27.15 -22.37
CA ALA A 25 -14.79 26.79 -21.83
C ALA A 25 -14.69 25.26 -21.90
N GLU A 26 -13.85 24.76 -22.80
CA GLU A 26 -13.34 23.40 -22.69
C GLU A 26 -12.60 23.34 -21.34
N GLU A 27 -13.22 22.71 -20.35
CA GLU A 27 -12.50 22.22 -19.17
C GLU A 27 -11.42 21.26 -19.71
N SER A 28 -10.20 21.76 -19.87
CA SER A 28 -9.04 20.92 -20.11
C SER A 28 -8.96 19.93 -18.95
N ALA A 29 -9.22 18.65 -19.22
CA ALA A 29 -9.01 17.60 -18.24
C ALA A 29 -7.56 17.71 -17.73
N SER A 30 -7.38 18.16 -16.49
CA SER A 30 -6.06 18.23 -15.88
C SER A 30 -5.47 16.82 -15.87
N VAL A 31 -4.36 16.61 -16.56
CA VAL A 31 -3.64 15.33 -16.52
C VAL A 31 -3.24 15.09 -15.07
N GLN A 32 -3.83 14.08 -14.44
CA GLN A 32 -3.48 13.73 -13.07
C GLN A 32 -2.05 13.17 -13.08
N VAL A 33 -1.11 13.90 -12.47
CA VAL A 33 0.28 13.47 -12.36
C VAL A 33 0.35 12.25 -11.41
N PRO A 34 0.91 11.12 -11.84
CA PRO A 34 0.98 9.92 -11.01
C PRO A 34 2.06 10.06 -9.91
N ASP A 35 1.94 9.28 -8.84
CA ASP A 35 2.94 9.26 -7.76
C ASP A 35 4.28 8.63 -8.17
N ALA A 36 4.23 7.71 -9.14
CA ALA A 36 5.38 7.05 -9.77
C ALA A 36 4.99 6.65 -11.19
N LEU A 37 5.95 6.45 -12.09
CA LEU A 37 5.63 5.90 -13.41
C LEU A 37 5.01 4.50 -13.27
N PRO A 38 4.07 4.10 -14.14
CA PRO A 38 3.41 2.81 -14.00
C PRO A 38 4.37 1.64 -14.24
N MET A 39 4.17 0.55 -13.50
CA MET A 39 4.85 -0.72 -13.80
C MET A 39 4.24 -1.40 -15.03
N LYS A 40 5.06 -2.11 -15.80
CA LYS A 40 4.61 -2.95 -16.92
C LYS A 40 3.97 -4.23 -16.39
N LEU A 41 2.77 -4.59 -16.86
CA LEU A 41 2.06 -5.82 -16.49
C LEU A 41 2.42 -6.95 -17.47
N ILE A 42 2.75 -8.14 -16.96
CA ILE A 42 2.84 -9.36 -17.77
C ILE A 42 1.42 -9.90 -17.99
N SER A 43 1.02 -10.03 -19.26
CA SER A 43 -0.29 -10.56 -19.63
C SER A 43 -0.44 -12.02 -19.20
N LEU A 44 -1.55 -12.34 -18.52
CA LEU A 44 -1.93 -13.70 -18.12
C LEU A 44 -3.15 -14.19 -18.92
N SER A 45 -3.19 -13.84 -20.21
CA SER A 45 -4.18 -14.35 -21.18
C SER A 45 -3.75 -15.67 -21.80
N ASP A 46 -2.44 -15.87 -21.95
CA ASP A 46 -1.77 -17.11 -22.33
C ASP A 46 -0.38 -17.17 -21.66
N LEU A 47 0.44 -18.15 -22.04
CA LEU A 47 1.80 -18.34 -21.49
C LEU A 47 2.90 -17.65 -22.30
N SER A 48 2.59 -16.79 -23.28
CA SER A 48 3.58 -16.20 -24.19
C SER A 48 4.56 -15.25 -23.49
N GLY A 49 4.20 -14.75 -22.30
CA GLY A 49 5.07 -13.95 -21.45
C GLY A 49 6.17 -14.74 -20.74
N PHE A 50 6.22 -16.06 -20.92
CA PHE A 50 7.07 -16.97 -20.16
C PHE A 50 7.87 -17.93 -21.06
N THR A 51 8.95 -18.47 -20.50
CA THR A 51 9.81 -19.52 -21.08
C THR A 51 10.05 -20.62 -20.05
N ASP A 52 10.70 -21.72 -20.46
CA ASP A 52 11.06 -22.86 -19.59
C ASP A 52 9.90 -23.35 -18.71
N ILE A 53 8.72 -23.46 -19.33
CA ILE A 53 7.46 -23.68 -18.65
C ILE A 53 7.38 -25.14 -18.17
N GLY A 54 7.36 -25.35 -16.85
CA GLY A 54 7.08 -26.65 -16.23
C GLY A 54 5.68 -27.17 -16.58
N LYS A 55 5.48 -28.49 -16.56
CA LYS A 55 4.29 -29.14 -17.11
C LYS A 55 3.00 -28.86 -16.32
N GLY A 56 3.13 -28.55 -15.04
CA GLY A 56 2.07 -28.18 -14.12
C GLY A 56 1.69 -26.71 -14.15
N TRP A 57 2.38 -25.86 -14.93
CA TRP A 57 2.03 -24.45 -15.10
C TRP A 57 0.95 -24.23 -16.16
N ALA A 58 -0.10 -23.48 -15.82
CA ALA A 58 -1.20 -23.17 -16.73
C ALA A 58 -1.85 -21.82 -16.41
N ILE A 59 -2.54 -21.23 -17.40
CA ILE A 59 -3.41 -20.07 -17.18
C ILE A 59 -4.75 -20.53 -16.63
N ALA A 60 -5.26 -19.75 -15.68
CA ALA A 60 -6.58 -19.90 -15.08
C ALA A 60 -7.28 -18.54 -14.96
N GLY A 61 -8.58 -18.58 -14.71
CA GLY A 61 -9.39 -17.42 -14.40
C GLY A 61 -9.29 -17.06 -12.93
N GLU A 62 -10.45 -17.07 -12.26
CA GLU A 62 -10.54 -16.86 -10.82
C GLU A 62 -9.98 -18.09 -10.09
N VAL A 63 -9.07 -17.84 -9.13
CA VAL A 63 -8.56 -18.86 -8.22
C VAL A 63 -9.13 -18.60 -6.83
N LEU A 64 -9.92 -19.56 -6.36
CA LEU A 64 -10.54 -19.56 -5.05
C LEU A 64 -9.72 -20.41 -4.10
N ALA A 65 -9.39 -19.81 -2.98
CA ALA A 65 -8.80 -20.50 -1.85
C ALA A 65 -9.81 -21.48 -1.25
N VAL A 66 -9.42 -22.74 -1.06
CA VAL A 66 -10.22 -23.72 -0.33
C VAL A 66 -9.36 -24.37 0.75
N PRO A 67 -9.94 -24.91 1.83
CA PRO A 67 -9.16 -25.62 2.83
C PRO A 67 -8.36 -26.75 2.16
N GLY A 68 -7.03 -26.72 2.33
CA GLY A 68 -6.10 -27.68 1.72
C GLY A 68 -5.66 -27.39 0.28
N GLY A 69 -6.13 -26.32 -0.39
CA GLY A 69 -5.76 -26.09 -1.80
C GLY A 69 -6.37 -24.87 -2.51
N PHE A 70 -6.48 -25.01 -3.82
CA PHE A 70 -7.10 -24.04 -4.72
C PHE A 70 -8.13 -24.71 -5.63
N GLU A 71 -9.21 -24.00 -5.88
CA GLU A 71 -10.11 -24.26 -7.00
C GLU A 71 -9.90 -23.17 -8.06
N ALA A 72 -9.55 -23.59 -9.27
CA ALA A 72 -9.37 -22.68 -10.39
C ALA A 72 -10.57 -22.77 -11.33
N LYS A 73 -11.20 -21.64 -11.61
CA LYS A 73 -12.21 -21.54 -12.67
C LYS A 73 -11.53 -21.35 -14.02
N ALA A 74 -12.18 -21.85 -15.07
CA ALA A 74 -11.75 -21.57 -16.44
C ALA A 74 -11.76 -20.06 -16.71
N GLY A 75 -10.75 -19.56 -17.41
CA GLY A 75 -10.61 -18.15 -17.74
C GLY A 75 -9.15 -17.73 -17.84
N SER A 76 -8.92 -16.42 -17.75
CA SER A 76 -7.60 -15.79 -17.76
C SER A 76 -7.42 -14.84 -16.57
N GLY A 77 -6.18 -14.48 -16.27
CA GLY A 77 -5.86 -13.52 -15.21
C GLY A 77 -5.09 -14.09 -14.04
N SER A 78 -4.93 -15.42 -13.97
CA SER A 78 -4.07 -16.10 -13.01
C SER A 78 -3.16 -17.10 -13.69
N LEU A 79 -1.97 -17.29 -13.13
CA LEU A 79 -1.02 -18.33 -13.48
C LEU A 79 -0.97 -19.32 -12.32
N ILE A 80 -1.23 -20.60 -12.57
CA ILE A 80 -1.24 -21.64 -11.54
C ILE A 80 -0.18 -22.68 -11.80
N LYS A 81 0.48 -23.13 -10.74
CA LYS A 81 1.26 -24.36 -10.71
C LYS A 81 0.45 -25.42 -9.98
N SER A 82 0.11 -26.49 -10.67
CA SER A 82 -0.61 -27.65 -10.13
C SER A 82 0.34 -28.81 -9.85
N GLY A 83 -0.04 -29.71 -8.94
CA GLY A 83 0.71 -30.93 -8.65
C GLY A 83 1.75 -30.78 -7.54
N LYS A 84 2.38 -31.92 -7.18
CA LYS A 84 3.30 -32.04 -6.05
C LYS A 84 4.77 -31.98 -6.43
N ASP A 85 5.08 -32.03 -7.72
CA ASP A 85 6.44 -32.11 -8.21
C ASP A 85 7.11 -30.72 -8.26
N SER A 86 8.44 -30.71 -8.22
CA SER A 86 9.23 -29.50 -8.36
C SER A 86 9.19 -29.00 -9.80
N GLU A 87 8.76 -27.76 -9.97
CA GLU A 87 8.67 -27.14 -11.28
C GLU A 87 9.06 -25.66 -11.23
N GLN A 88 9.37 -25.12 -12.42
CA GLN A 88 9.72 -23.72 -12.60
C GLN A 88 9.02 -23.13 -13.82
N ILE A 89 8.97 -21.81 -13.88
CA ILE A 89 8.60 -21.03 -15.05
C ILE A 89 9.42 -19.75 -15.06
N SER A 90 10.04 -19.46 -16.20
CA SER A 90 10.93 -18.31 -16.37
C SER A 90 10.18 -17.15 -17.04
N SER A 91 10.50 -15.92 -16.66
CA SER A 91 10.01 -14.74 -17.37
C SER A 91 10.61 -14.67 -18.78
N GLY A 92 9.80 -14.33 -19.78
CA GLY A 92 10.29 -14.00 -21.13
C GLY A 92 11.06 -12.68 -21.20
N ILE A 93 10.99 -11.86 -20.14
CA ILE A 93 11.76 -10.62 -20.05
C ILE A 93 13.16 -10.88 -19.49
N LYS A 94 14.13 -10.07 -19.93
CA LYS A 94 15.43 -9.92 -19.30
C LYS A 94 15.47 -8.59 -18.56
N HIS A 95 16.12 -8.56 -17.41
CA HIS A 95 16.28 -7.37 -16.58
C HIS A 95 17.71 -7.24 -16.06
N THR A 96 18.06 -6.06 -15.57
CA THR A 96 19.27 -5.80 -14.77
C THR A 96 18.80 -5.47 -13.36
N ASP A 97 18.70 -4.18 -13.02
CA ASP A 97 18.01 -3.74 -11.82
C ASP A 97 16.50 -3.88 -12.04
N LEU A 98 15.76 -4.21 -10.98
CA LEU A 98 14.36 -4.61 -11.10
C LEU A 98 13.56 -4.11 -9.91
N GLU A 99 12.42 -3.50 -10.20
CA GLU A 99 11.26 -3.52 -9.31
C GLU A 99 10.27 -4.56 -9.81
N LEU A 100 9.83 -5.44 -8.93
CA LEU A 100 8.86 -6.48 -9.23
C LEU A 100 7.79 -6.52 -8.16
N GLU A 101 6.53 -6.55 -8.57
CA GLU A 101 5.38 -6.76 -7.71
C GLU A 101 4.54 -7.91 -8.27
N PHE A 102 4.09 -8.82 -7.41
CA PHE A 102 3.10 -9.81 -7.80
C PHE A 102 2.26 -10.25 -6.61
N SER A 103 1.05 -10.71 -6.92
CA SER A 103 0.19 -11.38 -5.94
C SER A 103 0.37 -12.89 -6.03
N PHE A 104 0.36 -13.56 -4.90
CA PHE A 104 0.45 -15.02 -4.82
C PHE A 104 -0.52 -15.61 -3.79
N ALA A 105 -0.88 -16.86 -3.99
CA ALA A 105 -1.56 -17.67 -2.99
C ALA A 105 -0.91 -19.07 -2.98
N LEU A 106 -0.81 -19.66 -1.79
CA LEU A 106 -0.22 -20.99 -1.57
C LEU A 106 -1.26 -21.99 -1.08
N SER A 107 -1.28 -23.21 -1.62
CA SER A 107 -1.99 -24.31 -0.96
C SER A 107 -1.26 -24.70 0.33
N GLU A 108 -1.91 -25.47 1.19
CA GLU A 108 -1.27 -25.98 2.41
C GLU A 108 0.03 -26.73 2.08
N GLY A 109 1.11 -26.39 2.80
CA GLY A 109 2.44 -26.98 2.61
C GLY A 109 3.17 -26.62 1.30
N ALA A 110 2.62 -25.73 0.45
CA ALA A 110 3.32 -25.27 -0.74
C ALA A 110 4.49 -24.35 -0.41
N ASP A 111 5.50 -24.30 -1.26
CA ASP A 111 6.58 -23.32 -1.21
C ASP A 111 6.61 -22.47 -2.48
N LEU A 112 7.21 -21.29 -2.37
CA LEU A 112 7.44 -20.40 -3.48
C LEU A 112 8.79 -19.70 -3.32
N LYS A 113 9.62 -19.80 -4.34
CA LYS A 113 10.85 -19.05 -4.50
C LYS A 113 10.78 -18.26 -5.80
N ILE A 114 11.33 -17.05 -5.76
CA ILE A 114 11.64 -16.31 -6.98
C ILE A 114 13.15 -16.18 -7.10
N VAL A 115 13.70 -16.46 -8.27
CA VAL A 115 15.14 -16.36 -8.54
C VAL A 115 15.39 -15.25 -9.54
N LEU A 116 16.02 -14.16 -9.09
CA LEU A 116 16.33 -13.00 -9.94
C LEU A 116 17.63 -13.21 -10.69
N LEU A 117 17.69 -12.75 -11.94
CA LEU A 117 18.79 -13.02 -12.88
C LEU A 117 19.14 -14.51 -13.00
N GLU A 118 18.18 -15.39 -12.72
CA GLU A 118 18.35 -16.84 -12.68
C GLU A 118 19.39 -17.33 -11.64
N GLN A 119 19.85 -16.44 -10.74
CA GLN A 119 20.97 -16.70 -9.82
C GLN A 119 20.69 -16.36 -8.36
N TYR A 120 19.83 -15.38 -8.08
CA TYR A 120 19.65 -14.79 -6.74
C TYR A 120 18.25 -15.07 -6.19
N PRO A 121 18.07 -16.11 -5.35
CA PRO A 121 16.79 -16.45 -4.77
C PRO A 121 16.32 -15.47 -3.69
N LEU A 122 15.01 -15.24 -3.70
CA LEU A 122 14.21 -14.89 -2.55
C LEU A 122 13.27 -16.07 -2.25
N ILE A 123 13.36 -16.61 -1.04
CA ILE A 123 12.40 -17.55 -0.49
C ILE A 123 11.17 -16.74 -0.08
N VAL A 124 10.18 -16.67 -0.96
CA VAL A 124 8.92 -15.95 -0.69
C VAL A 124 8.18 -16.65 0.44
N ALA A 125 8.07 -17.99 0.35
CA ALA A 125 7.49 -18.83 1.39
C ALA A 125 8.09 -20.25 1.39
N GLU A 126 8.36 -20.78 2.58
CA GLU A 126 8.83 -22.14 2.83
C GLU A 126 8.42 -22.58 4.26
N PHE A 127 7.88 -23.78 4.41
CA PHE A 127 7.33 -24.27 5.67
C PHE A 127 8.10 -25.50 6.18
N ALA A 128 8.84 -25.34 7.28
CA ALA A 128 9.51 -26.47 7.91
C ALA A 128 8.46 -27.40 8.53
N ASN A 129 8.45 -28.67 8.11
CA ASN A 129 7.46 -29.68 8.54
C ASN A 129 6.00 -29.25 8.34
N GLY A 130 5.72 -28.41 7.34
CA GLY A 130 4.38 -27.88 7.07
C GLY A 130 3.89 -26.82 8.07
N GLN A 131 4.71 -26.41 9.04
CA GLN A 131 4.33 -25.38 10.01
C GLN A 131 4.86 -24.00 9.61
N GLN A 132 3.99 -23.00 9.75
CA GLN A 132 4.31 -21.60 9.54
C GLN A 132 4.99 -21.01 10.77
N THR A 133 6.20 -20.47 10.58
CA THR A 133 7.04 -19.88 11.63
C THR A 133 7.50 -18.48 11.23
N GLU A 134 8.15 -17.74 12.14
CA GLU A 134 8.79 -16.46 11.84
C GLU A 134 9.82 -16.50 10.71
N LYS A 135 10.37 -17.67 10.39
CA LYS A 135 11.37 -17.87 9.32
C LYS A 135 10.76 -18.31 7.99
N SER A 136 9.43 -18.45 7.92
CA SER A 136 8.77 -19.08 6.77
C SER A 136 8.74 -18.21 5.53
N GLY A 137 8.82 -16.89 5.63
CA GLY A 137 8.81 -16.00 4.47
C GLY A 137 10.00 -15.06 4.43
N GLY A 138 10.35 -14.57 3.25
CA GLY A 138 11.33 -13.49 3.08
C GLY A 138 12.79 -13.87 3.30
N GLY A 139 13.14 -15.16 3.18
CA GLY A 139 14.52 -15.61 3.33
C GLY A 139 15.36 -15.28 2.09
N ILE A 140 16.55 -14.71 2.27
CA ILE A 140 17.49 -14.41 1.18
C ILE A 140 18.77 -15.21 1.40
N PRO A 141 19.04 -16.26 0.59
CA PRO A 141 20.35 -16.89 0.55
C PRO A 141 21.42 -15.88 0.13
N VAL A 142 22.29 -15.53 1.07
CA VAL A 142 23.38 -14.55 0.87
C VAL A 142 24.70 -15.23 0.48
N ARG A 143 24.78 -16.55 0.71
CA ARG A 143 25.82 -17.50 0.30
C ARG A 143 25.18 -18.87 0.07
N ILE A 144 25.92 -19.79 -0.55
CA ILE A 144 25.45 -21.17 -0.80
C ILE A 144 24.96 -21.87 0.48
N ASP A 145 25.61 -21.62 1.62
CA ASP A 145 25.34 -22.26 2.91
C ASP A 145 24.68 -21.33 3.95
N SER A 146 24.32 -20.10 3.56
CA SER A 146 23.85 -19.08 4.50
C SER A 146 22.65 -18.30 3.96
N THR A 147 21.59 -18.23 4.77
CA THR A 147 20.37 -17.50 4.46
C THR A 147 20.10 -16.44 5.52
N GLN A 148 19.96 -15.19 5.09
CA GLN A 148 19.39 -14.14 5.91
C GLN A 148 17.87 -14.33 5.98
N ARG A 149 17.37 -14.62 7.19
CA ARG A 149 15.92 -14.79 7.44
C ARG A 149 15.35 -13.53 8.09
N THR A 150 14.06 -13.31 7.91
CA THR A 150 13.32 -12.26 8.61
C THR A 150 13.21 -12.61 10.10
N THR A 151 12.98 -11.60 10.93
CA THR A 151 12.65 -11.78 12.37
C THR A 151 11.15 -11.74 12.62
N VAL A 152 10.34 -11.49 11.59
CA VAL A 152 8.88 -11.45 11.64
C VAL A 152 8.30 -12.31 10.54
N ASN A 153 7.17 -12.94 10.85
CA ASN A 153 6.35 -13.59 9.84
C ASN A 153 5.32 -12.61 9.28
N ALA A 154 5.48 -12.22 8.02
CA ALA A 154 4.48 -11.42 7.32
C ALA A 154 3.63 -12.25 6.33
N LEU A 155 3.71 -13.59 6.36
CA LEU A 155 2.84 -14.46 5.57
C LEU A 155 1.43 -14.54 6.17
N LYS A 156 0.43 -14.52 5.29
CA LYS A 156 -0.93 -14.97 5.60
C LYS A 156 -1.02 -16.49 5.56
N MET A 157 -2.10 -17.01 6.12
CA MET A 157 -2.44 -18.43 6.04
C MET A 157 -2.54 -18.92 4.59
N PRO A 158 -2.30 -20.23 4.35
CA PRO A 158 -2.57 -20.86 3.07
C PRO A 158 -3.97 -20.54 2.52
N GLY A 159 -4.02 -20.39 1.20
CA GLY A 159 -5.18 -19.99 0.43
C GLY A 159 -5.41 -18.48 0.36
N LEU A 160 -4.98 -17.68 1.34
CA LEU A 160 -5.18 -16.22 1.27
C LEU A 160 -4.25 -15.58 0.24
N TRP A 161 -4.77 -14.57 -0.46
CA TRP A 161 -3.98 -13.81 -1.43
C TRP A 161 -3.04 -12.86 -0.69
N GLN A 162 -1.79 -12.87 -1.14
CA GLN A 162 -0.69 -12.12 -0.56
C GLN A 162 0.00 -11.33 -1.67
N THR A 163 0.67 -10.25 -1.31
CA THR A 163 1.43 -9.43 -2.26
C THR A 163 2.88 -9.37 -1.85
N VAL A 164 3.79 -9.50 -2.79
CA VAL A 164 5.21 -9.23 -2.56
C VAL A 164 5.70 -8.16 -3.52
N ARG A 165 6.51 -7.23 -3.01
CA ARG A 165 7.20 -6.22 -3.81
C ARG A 165 8.69 -6.31 -3.52
N ILE A 166 9.50 -6.33 -4.57
CA ILE A 166 10.94 -6.55 -4.52
C ILE A 166 11.62 -5.43 -5.30
N THR A 167 12.57 -4.75 -4.68
CA THR A 167 13.50 -3.85 -5.36
C THR A 167 14.89 -4.47 -5.31
N PHE A 168 15.44 -4.79 -6.47
CA PHE A 168 16.68 -5.52 -6.64
C PHE A 168 17.68 -4.74 -7.49
N LYS A 169 18.94 -4.76 -7.06
CA LYS A 169 20.08 -4.23 -7.80
C LYS A 169 20.99 -5.39 -8.21
N ALA A 170 21.26 -5.52 -9.50
CA ALA A 170 22.17 -6.51 -10.04
C ALA A 170 23.62 -6.28 -9.54
N PRO A 171 24.51 -7.29 -9.58
CA PRO A 171 25.93 -7.05 -9.34
C PRO A 171 26.49 -6.04 -10.35
N ARG A 172 27.63 -5.42 -10.03
CA ARG A 172 28.35 -4.52 -10.93
C ARG A 172 29.78 -4.99 -11.13
N PHE A 173 30.32 -4.73 -12.33
CA PHE A 173 31.66 -5.12 -12.72
C PHE A 173 32.41 -3.92 -13.30
N GLY A 174 33.73 -3.87 -13.06
CA GLY A 174 34.63 -2.90 -13.66
C GLY A 174 34.90 -3.23 -15.13
N SER A 175 35.61 -2.34 -15.82
CA SER A 175 36.05 -2.57 -17.20
C SER A 175 37.03 -3.73 -17.34
N ASP A 176 37.65 -4.15 -16.24
CA ASP A 176 38.54 -5.32 -16.11
C ASP A 176 37.78 -6.63 -15.87
N GLY A 177 36.44 -6.58 -15.82
CA GLY A 177 35.57 -7.72 -15.52
C GLY A 177 35.54 -8.12 -14.04
N GLN A 178 36.22 -7.39 -13.15
CA GLN A 178 36.20 -7.67 -11.71
C GLN A 178 34.92 -7.12 -11.08
N LYS A 179 34.35 -7.88 -10.13
CA LYS A 179 33.14 -7.44 -9.41
C LYS A 179 33.45 -6.23 -8.54
N THR A 180 32.68 -5.16 -8.70
CA THR A 180 32.80 -3.90 -7.94
C THR A 180 31.66 -3.70 -6.94
N LYS A 181 30.49 -4.30 -7.17
CA LYS A 181 29.36 -4.31 -6.22
C LYS A 181 28.64 -5.65 -6.25
N ASN A 182 28.19 -6.11 -5.08
CA ASN A 182 27.33 -7.28 -4.93
C ASN A 182 25.92 -7.00 -5.45
N ALA A 183 25.17 -8.07 -5.73
CA ALA A 183 23.72 -7.98 -5.89
C ALA A 183 23.07 -7.57 -4.57
N VAL A 184 22.01 -6.78 -4.61
CA VAL A 184 21.34 -6.26 -3.41
C VAL A 184 19.82 -6.34 -3.55
N PHE A 185 19.18 -7.05 -2.63
CA PHE A 185 17.75 -6.87 -2.36
C PHE A 185 17.61 -5.60 -1.53
N SER A 186 17.36 -4.48 -2.22
CA SER A 186 17.32 -3.15 -1.60
C SER A 186 16.14 -3.05 -0.64
N GLU A 187 14.96 -3.49 -1.07
CA GLU A 187 13.78 -3.60 -0.22
C GLU A 187 12.95 -4.82 -0.65
N VAL A 188 12.41 -5.54 0.33
CA VAL A 188 11.41 -6.59 0.10
C VAL A 188 10.23 -6.33 1.03
N TYR A 189 9.06 -6.14 0.45
CA TYR A 189 7.81 -5.99 1.17
C TYR A 189 6.96 -7.24 0.98
N LEU A 190 6.37 -7.73 2.06
CA LEU A 190 5.37 -8.80 2.03
C LEU A 190 4.11 -8.27 2.70
N ASN A 191 2.98 -8.32 1.99
CA ASN A 191 1.69 -7.75 2.41
C ASN A 191 1.79 -6.28 2.83
N GLY A 192 2.62 -5.50 2.12
CA GLY A 192 2.87 -4.08 2.41
C GLY A 192 3.84 -3.81 3.57
N PHE A 193 4.31 -4.84 4.27
CA PHE A 193 5.26 -4.71 5.37
C PHE A 193 6.69 -4.96 4.91
N LEU A 194 7.62 -4.05 5.23
CA LEU A 194 9.04 -4.17 4.89
C LEU A 194 9.68 -5.29 5.73
N ILE A 195 10.06 -6.39 5.08
CA ILE A 195 10.63 -7.58 5.73
C ILE A 195 12.14 -7.71 5.56
N GLN A 196 12.72 -7.12 4.51
CA GLN A 196 14.16 -7.08 4.25
C GLN A 196 14.54 -5.73 3.67
N SER A 197 15.71 -5.22 4.05
CA SER A 197 16.24 -3.93 3.57
C SER A 197 17.75 -4.02 3.42
N GLY A 198 18.28 -3.61 2.25
CA GLY A 198 19.71 -3.50 1.99
C GLY A 198 20.48 -4.82 2.10
N VAL A 199 19.88 -5.96 1.72
CA VAL A 199 20.49 -7.28 1.87
C VAL A 199 21.41 -7.56 0.69
N GLU A 200 22.72 -7.57 0.95
CA GLU A 200 23.73 -7.94 -0.05
C GLU A 200 23.87 -9.46 -0.19
N VAL A 201 23.84 -9.95 -1.43
CA VAL A 201 24.13 -11.34 -1.78
C VAL A 201 25.55 -11.43 -2.33
N LYS A 202 26.40 -12.20 -1.64
CA LYS A 202 27.85 -12.13 -1.83
C LYS A 202 28.37 -12.91 -3.03
N GLU A 203 27.57 -13.85 -3.54
CA GLU A 203 27.90 -14.74 -4.66
C GLU A 203 26.59 -15.23 -5.32
N ALA A 204 26.66 -15.65 -6.59
CA ALA A 204 25.52 -16.33 -7.22
C ALA A 204 25.20 -17.64 -6.50
N ILE A 205 23.90 -17.88 -6.24
CA ILE A 205 23.43 -19.07 -5.51
C ILE A 205 23.12 -20.20 -6.48
N PHE A 206 22.56 -19.88 -7.65
CA PHE A 206 22.33 -20.83 -8.74
C PHE A 206 23.23 -20.48 -9.93
N SER A 207 24.51 -20.85 -9.86
CA SER A 207 25.45 -20.72 -10.99
C SER A 207 26.43 -21.91 -10.99
N PRO A 208 26.45 -22.77 -12.04
CA PRO A 208 27.30 -23.96 -12.07
C PRO A 208 28.80 -23.68 -11.88
N ASN A 209 29.25 -22.46 -12.18
CA ASN A 209 30.66 -22.05 -12.12
C ASN A 209 30.89 -20.80 -11.23
N ASN A 210 29.90 -20.36 -10.44
CA ASN A 210 29.92 -19.07 -9.74
C ASN A 210 30.16 -17.84 -10.67
N GLU A 211 29.86 -17.97 -11.96
CA GLU A 211 29.84 -16.83 -12.86
C GLU A 211 28.58 -16.00 -12.57
N GLU A 212 28.78 -14.71 -12.34
CA GLU A 212 27.72 -13.75 -12.02
C GLU A 212 27.36 -12.94 -13.28
N SER A 213 26.07 -12.88 -13.62
CA SER A 213 25.56 -12.05 -14.73
C SER A 213 24.93 -10.75 -14.23
N THR A 214 25.04 -9.68 -15.02
CA THR A 214 24.33 -8.40 -14.81
C THR A 214 22.96 -8.38 -15.47
N SER A 215 22.60 -9.40 -16.26
CA SER A 215 21.29 -9.50 -16.90
C SER A 215 20.79 -10.94 -16.97
N GLY A 216 19.47 -11.12 -16.80
CA GLY A 216 18.83 -12.43 -16.76
C GLY A 216 17.32 -12.33 -16.61
N SER A 217 16.64 -13.47 -16.71
CA SER A 217 15.22 -13.57 -16.40
C SER A 217 15.01 -13.65 -14.89
N PHE A 218 13.77 -13.50 -14.43
CA PHE A 218 13.38 -14.01 -13.12
C PHE A 218 12.61 -15.33 -13.27
N ILE A 219 12.77 -16.22 -12.31
CA ILE A 219 12.17 -17.56 -12.31
C ILE A 219 11.24 -17.69 -11.11
N PHE A 220 10.00 -18.13 -11.31
CA PHE A 220 9.19 -18.67 -10.22
C PHE A 220 9.43 -20.17 -10.13
N THR A 221 9.69 -20.66 -8.92
CA THR A 221 9.81 -22.10 -8.67
C THR A 221 9.10 -22.49 -7.39
N SER A 222 8.51 -23.69 -7.42
CA SER A 222 7.81 -24.29 -6.31
C SER A 222 8.14 -25.78 -6.30
N ALA A 223 8.73 -26.24 -5.20
CA ALA A 223 9.07 -27.65 -5.03
C ALA A 223 7.89 -28.50 -4.58
N ASN A 224 6.91 -27.90 -3.90
CA ASN A 224 5.83 -28.60 -3.20
C ASN A 224 4.47 -27.96 -3.49
N ASN A 225 3.48 -28.82 -3.72
CA ASN A 225 2.07 -28.48 -3.84
C ASN A 225 1.79 -27.30 -4.80
N SER A 226 0.64 -26.64 -4.65
CA SER A 226 0.11 -25.72 -5.65
C SER A 226 0.29 -24.25 -5.27
N VAL A 227 0.59 -23.45 -6.29
CA VAL A 227 0.79 -21.99 -6.17
C VAL A 227 -0.07 -21.31 -7.24
N ALA A 228 -0.68 -20.19 -6.88
CA ALA A 228 -1.32 -19.29 -7.82
C ALA A 228 -0.60 -17.93 -7.79
N LEU A 229 -0.43 -17.32 -8.96
CA LEU A 229 0.18 -16.01 -9.17
C LEU A 229 -0.77 -15.14 -10.01
N LYS A 230 -0.80 -13.85 -9.75
CA LYS A 230 -1.47 -12.85 -10.59
C LYS A 230 -0.84 -11.47 -10.42
N ASP A 231 -1.28 -10.52 -11.24
CA ASP A 231 -0.85 -9.12 -11.14
C ASP A 231 0.69 -8.97 -11.17
N ILE A 232 1.37 -9.75 -12.01
CA ILE A 232 2.83 -9.75 -12.12
C ILE A 232 3.26 -8.50 -12.89
N LYS A 233 3.81 -7.53 -12.17
CA LYS A 233 4.17 -6.20 -12.67
C LYS A 233 5.65 -5.93 -12.43
N TYR A 234 6.29 -5.23 -13.34
CA TYR A 234 7.71 -4.93 -13.21
C TYR A 234 8.12 -3.57 -13.78
N LYS A 235 9.24 -3.06 -13.29
CA LYS A 235 10.08 -2.07 -13.97
C LYS A 235 11.49 -2.62 -14.04
N SER A 236 12.03 -2.70 -15.25
CA SER A 236 13.44 -3.00 -15.46
C SER A 236 14.20 -1.69 -15.60
N TYR A 237 15.35 -1.59 -14.94
CA TYR A 237 16.19 -0.41 -14.99
C TYR A 237 17.53 -0.72 -15.65
N GLY A 238 17.94 0.19 -16.53
CA GLY A 238 19.26 0.24 -17.12
C GLY A 238 20.27 0.92 -16.18
N LEU A 239 21.42 1.28 -16.75
CA LEU A 239 22.52 1.92 -16.00
C LEU A 239 22.67 3.41 -16.32
N GLU A 240 22.05 3.89 -17.39
CA GLU A 240 22.07 5.29 -17.79
C GLU A 240 21.12 6.10 -16.90
N ASN A 241 21.41 7.39 -16.73
CA ASN A 241 20.62 8.33 -15.93
C ASN A 241 20.50 9.66 -16.67
N LEU A 242 19.53 10.49 -16.28
CA LEU A 242 19.55 11.89 -16.66
C LEU A 242 20.83 12.55 -16.11
N THR A 243 21.47 13.39 -16.92
CA THR A 243 22.70 14.09 -16.53
C THR A 243 22.55 15.58 -16.80
N LEU A 244 22.93 16.40 -15.82
CA LEU A 244 23.03 17.85 -16.01
C LEU A 244 24.45 18.22 -16.48
N SER A 245 24.56 19.10 -17.46
CA SER A 245 25.83 19.67 -17.91
C SER A 245 25.73 21.17 -18.13
N ASP A 246 26.90 21.82 -18.20
CA ASP A 246 27.01 23.25 -18.48
C ASP A 246 26.15 24.13 -17.55
N LEU A 247 26.06 23.73 -16.27
CA LEU A 247 25.24 24.44 -15.29
C LEU A 247 25.86 25.78 -14.91
N GLU A 248 25.06 26.83 -15.04
CA GLU A 248 25.34 28.18 -14.61
C GLU A 248 24.28 28.64 -13.61
N TYR A 249 24.66 29.49 -12.67
CA TYR A 249 23.72 30.06 -11.70
C TYR A 249 23.70 31.58 -11.73
N SER A 250 22.56 32.14 -11.37
CA SER A 250 22.34 33.57 -11.08
C SER A 250 21.68 33.69 -9.71
N LEU A 251 22.38 34.31 -8.76
CA LEU A 251 21.92 34.55 -7.39
C LEU A 251 21.35 35.98 -7.28
N TYR A 252 20.21 36.10 -6.63
CA TYR A 252 19.49 37.33 -6.36
C TYR A 252 19.30 37.48 -4.85
N GLN A 253 19.21 38.72 -4.39
CA GLN A 253 18.95 39.05 -2.99
C GLN A 253 17.59 39.74 -2.91
N GLY A 254 16.76 39.36 -1.96
CA GLY A 254 15.42 39.91 -1.80
C GLY A 254 14.52 39.04 -0.94
N THR A 255 13.46 39.65 -0.43
CA THR A 255 12.44 38.98 0.40
C THR A 255 11.20 38.74 -0.44
N TRP A 256 10.71 37.51 -0.46
CA TRP A 256 9.53 37.12 -1.22
C TRP A 256 8.68 36.11 -0.46
N ASP A 257 7.38 36.18 -0.67
CA ASP A 257 6.36 35.23 -0.19
C ASP A 257 5.88 34.28 -1.31
N LYS A 258 6.46 34.41 -2.50
CA LYS A 258 6.24 33.57 -3.68
C LYS A 258 7.38 33.76 -4.68
N LEU A 259 7.46 32.88 -5.68
CA LEU A 259 8.51 32.96 -6.70
C LEU A 259 8.50 34.33 -7.42
N PRO A 260 9.60 35.11 -7.38
CA PRO A 260 9.64 36.41 -8.04
C PRO A 260 9.88 36.29 -9.55
N ASP A 261 9.50 37.35 -10.27
CA ASP A 261 9.92 37.51 -11.67
C ASP A 261 11.38 38.00 -11.74
N PHE A 262 12.30 37.05 -11.70
CA PHE A 262 13.74 37.30 -11.81
C PHE A 262 14.15 37.98 -13.12
N THR A 263 13.33 37.95 -14.18
CA THR A 263 13.67 38.61 -15.46
C THR A 263 13.70 40.14 -15.33
N THR A 264 13.04 40.68 -14.31
CA THR A 264 13.03 42.11 -13.98
C THR A 264 14.16 42.53 -13.05
N MET A 265 15.00 41.58 -12.62
CA MET A 265 16.01 41.77 -11.59
C MET A 265 17.43 41.72 -12.15
N THR A 266 18.38 42.30 -11.39
CA THR A 266 19.81 42.15 -11.66
C THR A 266 20.40 41.14 -10.66
N PRO A 267 21.13 40.10 -11.11
CA PRO A 267 21.73 39.14 -10.20
C PRO A 267 22.86 39.78 -9.38
N ALA A 268 22.89 39.47 -8.08
CA ALA A 268 23.97 39.85 -7.17
C ALA A 268 25.27 39.08 -7.45
N LYS A 269 25.16 37.83 -7.93
CA LYS A 269 26.30 36.97 -8.26
C LYS A 269 25.91 36.01 -9.39
N THR A 270 26.85 35.70 -10.26
CA THR A 270 26.70 34.69 -11.31
C THR A 270 27.92 33.78 -11.34
N GLY A 271 27.78 32.55 -11.81
CA GLY A 271 28.90 31.64 -11.97
C GLY A 271 28.53 30.30 -12.58
N LYS A 272 29.49 29.38 -12.60
CA LYS A 272 29.30 28.00 -13.06
C LYS A 272 29.36 27.03 -11.89
N VAL A 273 28.61 25.94 -11.98
CA VAL A 273 28.61 24.83 -11.02
C VAL A 273 28.65 23.50 -11.77
N ASN A 274 29.14 22.45 -11.12
CA ASN A 274 29.17 21.11 -11.73
C ASN A 274 27.96 20.25 -11.31
N GLU A 275 27.18 20.71 -10.35
CA GLU A 275 26.01 20.02 -9.81
C GLU A 275 24.96 21.04 -9.38
N LEU A 276 23.70 20.60 -9.32
CA LEU A 276 22.61 21.39 -8.76
C LEU A 276 22.80 21.44 -7.23
N SER A 277 23.27 22.55 -6.69
CA SER A 277 23.47 22.71 -5.25
C SER A 277 23.37 24.18 -4.86
N ILE A 278 22.59 24.45 -3.83
CA ILE A 278 22.49 25.77 -3.19
C ILE A 278 23.52 25.96 -2.07
N VAL A 279 24.19 24.88 -1.66
CA VAL A 279 25.16 24.90 -0.56
C VAL A 279 26.33 25.82 -0.91
N GLY A 280 26.54 26.84 -0.08
CA GLY A 280 27.62 27.82 -0.25
C GLY A 280 27.40 28.86 -1.36
N LEU A 281 26.23 28.91 -2.00
CA LEU A 281 25.94 29.96 -2.99
C LEU A 281 25.54 31.28 -2.33
N ALA A 282 24.71 31.23 -1.29
CA ALA A 282 24.20 32.40 -0.56
C ALA A 282 24.98 32.71 0.74
N ASP A 283 26.14 32.08 0.95
CA ASP A 283 26.96 32.22 2.17
C ASP A 283 26.18 31.95 3.49
N GLY A 284 25.11 31.13 3.42
CA GLY A 284 24.25 30.80 4.56
C GLY A 284 23.26 31.90 4.96
N ASN A 285 23.06 32.91 4.10
CA ASN A 285 22.05 33.95 4.34
C ASN A 285 20.65 33.49 3.91
N ASP A 286 19.66 34.11 4.53
CA ASP A 286 18.24 34.08 4.17
C ASP A 286 17.92 35.11 3.06
N HIS A 287 16.68 35.15 2.57
CA HIS A 287 16.18 36.14 1.62
C HIS A 287 16.98 36.20 0.31
N TYR A 288 17.06 35.07 -0.39
CA TYR A 288 17.75 34.97 -1.66
C TYR A 288 16.98 34.13 -2.68
N GLY A 289 17.32 34.29 -3.95
CA GLY A 289 16.77 33.49 -5.03
C GLY A 289 17.88 33.03 -5.97
N VAL A 290 17.74 31.84 -6.55
CA VAL A 290 18.71 31.27 -7.48
C VAL A 290 17.99 30.78 -8.72
N ILE A 291 18.54 31.12 -9.88
CA ILE A 291 18.23 30.43 -11.13
C ILE A 291 19.44 29.60 -11.53
N PHE A 292 19.24 28.32 -11.75
CA PHE A 292 20.16 27.44 -12.45
C PHE A 292 19.72 27.26 -13.89
N LYS A 293 20.66 27.34 -14.85
CA LYS A 293 20.44 27.05 -16.27
C LYS A 293 21.52 26.11 -16.77
N GLY A 294 21.16 25.19 -17.66
CA GLY A 294 22.13 24.31 -18.32
C GLY A 294 21.45 23.35 -19.28
N ASN A 295 22.10 22.22 -19.50
CA ASN A 295 21.65 21.17 -20.38
C ASN A 295 21.23 19.94 -19.58
N LEU A 296 20.15 19.28 -19.99
CA LEU A 296 19.70 17.98 -19.52
C LEU A 296 19.92 16.95 -20.61
N LEU A 297 20.82 16.00 -20.39
CA LEU A 297 21.03 14.87 -21.29
C LEU A 297 20.06 13.74 -20.92
N VAL A 298 19.22 13.38 -21.89
CA VAL A 298 18.17 12.37 -21.79
C VAL A 298 18.60 11.12 -22.57
N PRO A 299 18.83 9.97 -21.90
CA PRO A 299 19.37 8.78 -22.57
C PRO A 299 18.32 8.00 -23.37
N ASN A 300 17.04 8.07 -22.98
CA ASN A 300 15.94 7.31 -23.56
C ASN A 300 14.72 8.20 -23.78
N SER A 301 14.08 8.14 -24.96
CA SER A 301 12.80 8.84 -25.17
C SER A 301 11.69 8.23 -24.31
N GLY A 302 10.78 9.06 -23.80
CA GLY A 302 9.56 8.64 -23.10
C GLY A 302 9.13 9.60 -22.01
N ASP A 303 8.24 9.13 -21.13
CA ASP A 303 7.69 9.94 -20.04
C ASP A 303 8.64 10.00 -18.85
N TYR A 304 8.87 11.22 -18.36
CA TYR A 304 9.67 11.53 -17.19
C TYR A 304 8.81 12.19 -16.11
N LEU A 305 8.82 11.60 -14.94
CA LEU A 305 8.17 12.14 -13.75
C LEU A 305 9.22 12.88 -12.91
N PHE A 306 9.01 14.16 -12.69
CA PHE A 306 9.84 14.98 -11.80
C PHE A 306 9.09 15.29 -10.51
N GLU A 307 9.81 15.36 -9.40
CA GLU A 307 9.29 15.79 -8.11
C GLU A 307 10.27 16.74 -7.46
N THR A 308 9.86 17.98 -7.23
CA THR A 308 10.66 18.95 -6.48
C THR A 308 10.41 18.75 -4.99
N LEU A 309 11.47 18.71 -4.21
CA LEU A 309 11.43 18.77 -2.75
C LEU A 309 12.17 20.04 -2.33
N ILE A 310 11.39 21.09 -2.07
CA ILE A 310 11.88 22.47 -1.94
C ILE A 310 11.36 23.06 -0.63
N ASP A 311 12.22 23.84 0.02
CA ASP A 311 11.82 24.72 1.13
C ASP A 311 11.49 26.12 0.58
N ASP A 312 10.38 26.71 1.00
CA ASP A 312 9.72 27.79 0.24
C ASP A 312 9.43 27.33 -1.20
N GLY A 313 9.77 28.07 -2.26
CA GLY A 313 9.24 27.78 -3.60
C GLY A 313 10.22 27.84 -4.76
N GLY A 314 9.75 27.34 -5.90
CA GLY A 314 10.59 27.17 -7.09
C GLY A 314 9.88 26.54 -8.27
N ASP A 315 10.51 26.69 -9.44
CA ASP A 315 10.05 26.11 -10.70
C ASP A 315 11.10 25.14 -11.25
N LEU A 316 10.62 24.09 -11.92
CA LEU A 316 11.39 23.29 -12.86
C LEU A 316 10.86 23.54 -14.27
N ILE A 317 11.75 23.99 -15.15
CA ILE A 317 11.45 24.27 -16.56
C ILE A 317 12.38 23.43 -17.43
N ILE A 318 11.80 22.70 -18.38
CA ILE A 318 12.52 21.90 -19.37
C ILE A 318 11.96 22.24 -20.73
N ASP A 319 12.81 22.61 -21.70
CA ASP A 319 12.39 23.04 -23.04
C ASP A 319 11.32 24.13 -23.03
N GLU A 320 11.57 25.17 -22.22
CA GLU A 320 10.68 26.32 -22.04
C GLU A 320 9.30 25.97 -21.44
N GLN A 321 9.03 24.70 -21.13
CA GLN A 321 7.82 24.24 -20.46
C GLN A 321 8.02 24.18 -18.95
N VAL A 322 7.14 24.82 -18.19
CA VAL A 322 7.06 24.65 -16.72
C VAL A 322 6.54 23.25 -16.43
N VAL A 323 7.43 22.38 -15.96
CA VAL A 323 7.11 20.99 -15.61
C VAL A 323 6.57 20.91 -14.18
N VAL A 324 7.19 21.65 -13.27
CA VAL A 324 6.76 21.76 -11.87
C VAL A 324 6.75 23.23 -11.49
N HIS A 325 5.64 23.66 -10.88
CA HIS A 325 5.51 24.93 -10.18
C HIS A 325 5.21 24.63 -8.71
N ASN A 326 6.06 25.09 -7.80
CA ASN A 326 5.92 24.86 -6.37
C ASN A 326 5.89 26.20 -5.63
N ASP A 327 4.70 26.57 -5.15
CA ASP A 327 4.44 27.85 -4.48
C ASP A 327 5.09 27.98 -3.09
N GLY A 328 5.32 26.85 -2.41
CA GLY A 328 6.09 26.82 -1.16
C GLY A 328 5.38 27.13 0.15
N GLU A 329 4.04 27.17 0.19
CA GLU A 329 3.33 27.63 1.40
C GLU A 329 3.08 26.53 2.47
N PRO A 330 3.31 26.85 3.77
CA PRO A 330 4.37 27.68 4.32
C PRO A 330 5.53 26.76 4.74
N GLY A 331 6.52 26.60 3.85
CA GLY A 331 7.73 25.81 4.05
C GLY A 331 7.83 24.64 3.08
N PHE A 332 8.18 23.48 3.61
CA PHE A 332 8.58 22.33 2.80
C PHE A 332 7.47 21.75 1.93
N GLY A 333 7.61 21.88 0.61
CA GLY A 333 6.65 21.39 -0.38
C GLY A 333 7.22 20.29 -1.28
N ALA A 334 6.40 19.26 -1.56
CA ALA A 334 6.67 18.24 -2.57
C ALA A 334 5.63 18.34 -3.69
N VAL A 335 6.06 18.72 -4.90
CA VAL A 335 5.19 18.87 -6.07
C VAL A 335 5.74 18.05 -7.23
N LYS A 336 4.86 17.37 -7.96
CA LYS A 336 5.20 16.50 -9.09
C LYS A 336 4.77 17.10 -10.42
N GLY A 337 5.51 16.75 -11.47
CA GLY A 337 5.22 17.13 -12.85
C GLY A 337 5.61 16.01 -13.82
N LEU A 338 4.86 15.88 -14.91
CA LEU A 338 5.10 14.86 -15.94
C LEU A 338 5.39 15.55 -17.28
N ILE A 339 6.45 15.12 -17.96
CA ILE A 339 6.81 15.60 -19.31
C ILE A 339 7.30 14.43 -20.16
N THR A 340 6.97 14.43 -21.45
CA THR A 340 7.56 13.49 -22.42
C THR A 340 8.80 14.13 -23.03
N LEU A 341 9.94 13.45 -22.96
CA LEU A 341 11.22 13.90 -23.51
C LEU A 341 11.70 12.94 -24.59
N GLU A 342 12.40 13.48 -25.58
CA GLU A 342 13.09 12.67 -26.58
C GLU A 342 14.51 12.33 -26.11
N LYS A 343 15.13 11.30 -26.69
CA LYS A 343 16.56 11.05 -26.47
C LYS A 343 17.37 12.21 -27.04
N GLY A 344 18.22 12.82 -26.22
CA GLY A 344 19.10 13.90 -26.65
C GLY A 344 19.33 14.94 -25.56
N THR A 345 19.78 16.12 -25.99
CA THR A 345 20.02 17.26 -25.11
C THR A 345 18.80 18.16 -25.10
N HIS A 346 18.33 18.46 -23.90
CA HIS A 346 17.22 19.36 -23.60
C HIS A 346 17.72 20.56 -22.81
N THR A 347 17.02 21.69 -22.89
CA THR A 347 17.31 22.83 -22.04
C THR A 347 16.76 22.60 -20.63
N PHE A 348 17.54 22.98 -19.62
CA PHE A 348 17.18 22.85 -18.22
C PHE A 348 17.24 24.19 -17.52
N GLN A 349 16.20 24.51 -16.76
CA GLN A 349 16.20 25.61 -15.82
C GLN A 349 15.52 25.20 -14.51
N SER A 350 16.12 25.56 -13.38
CA SER A 350 15.47 25.48 -12.07
C SER A 350 15.54 26.85 -11.40
N SER A 351 14.40 27.33 -10.92
CA SER A 351 14.29 28.56 -10.12
C SER A 351 13.98 28.18 -8.68
N TYR A 352 14.53 28.92 -7.73
CA TYR A 352 14.35 28.68 -6.30
C TYR A 352 14.39 30.02 -5.56
N TYR A 353 13.55 30.20 -4.54
CA TYR A 353 13.70 31.28 -3.58
C TYR A 353 13.68 30.72 -2.16
N GLN A 354 14.39 31.41 -1.27
CA GLN A 354 14.48 31.14 0.15
C GLN A 354 14.07 32.40 0.90
N ASP A 355 13.10 32.28 1.78
CA ASP A 355 12.75 33.30 2.75
C ASP A 355 13.61 33.15 4.01
N VAL A 356 13.23 32.28 4.96
CA VAL A 356 13.92 32.15 6.26
C VAL A 356 14.10 30.71 6.74
N TRP A 357 15.09 30.52 7.63
CA TRP A 357 15.36 29.28 8.39
C TRP A 357 16.11 28.19 7.63
N SER A 358 15.38 27.20 7.11
CA SER A 358 15.95 26.02 6.46
C SER A 358 15.97 26.27 4.96
N SER A 359 16.89 25.65 4.23
CA SER A 359 16.89 25.70 2.76
C SER A 359 17.03 24.30 2.18
N MET A 360 16.27 24.01 1.13
CA MET A 360 16.33 22.74 0.41
C MET A 360 15.98 22.97 -1.06
N LEU A 361 16.80 22.40 -1.94
CA LEU A 361 16.48 22.25 -3.35
C LEU A 361 16.92 20.86 -3.81
N MET A 362 15.96 19.95 -3.91
CA MET A 362 16.15 18.66 -4.55
C MET A 362 15.13 18.47 -5.66
N ILE A 363 15.57 17.84 -6.75
CA ILE A 363 14.71 17.49 -7.88
C ILE A 363 14.86 16.00 -8.11
N TYR A 364 13.87 15.24 -7.68
CA TYR A 364 13.77 13.82 -7.98
C TYR A 364 13.25 13.61 -9.39
N TYR A 365 13.70 12.54 -10.03
CA TYR A 365 13.22 12.13 -11.34
C TYR A 365 13.12 10.62 -11.46
N GLU A 366 12.16 10.16 -12.25
CA GLU A 366 12.00 8.79 -12.72
C GLU A 366 11.75 8.83 -14.23
N GLY A 367 12.23 7.83 -14.98
CA GLY A 367 12.08 7.80 -16.44
C GLY A 367 12.19 6.41 -17.04
N PRO A 368 12.15 6.30 -18.38
CA PRO A 368 12.28 5.02 -19.08
C PRO A 368 13.61 4.34 -18.73
N GLU A 369 13.51 3.18 -18.09
CA GLU A 369 14.63 2.37 -17.59
C GLU A 369 15.49 3.08 -16.53
N ILE A 370 14.97 4.13 -15.90
CA ILE A 370 15.67 4.91 -14.88
C ILE A 370 14.86 4.85 -13.59
N SER A 371 15.40 4.15 -12.59
CA SER A 371 14.84 4.16 -11.24
C SER A 371 14.82 5.57 -10.65
N ARG A 372 13.95 5.84 -9.68
CA ARG A 372 13.87 7.17 -9.04
C ARG A 372 15.23 7.61 -8.47
N GLN A 373 15.76 8.72 -8.98
CA GLN A 373 17.02 9.35 -8.55
C GLN A 373 16.77 10.83 -8.20
N SER A 374 17.80 11.57 -7.79
CA SER A 374 17.73 13.01 -7.54
C SER A 374 18.89 13.78 -8.13
N PHE A 375 18.58 14.96 -8.68
CA PHE A 375 19.48 16.10 -8.68
C PHE A 375 19.38 16.85 -7.36
N GLY A 376 20.42 17.58 -6.98
CA GLY A 376 20.46 18.27 -5.68
C GLY A 376 21.38 17.57 -4.70
N VAL A 377 22.11 18.37 -3.93
CA VAL A 377 22.82 17.89 -2.73
C VAL A 377 21.91 18.13 -1.54
N ASN A 378 21.64 17.08 -0.75
CA ASN A 378 20.94 17.25 0.53
C ASN A 378 21.86 18.05 1.49
N PRO A 379 21.51 19.30 1.85
CA PRO A 379 22.36 20.16 2.67
C PRO A 379 22.49 19.66 4.12
N TYR A 380 21.59 18.78 4.57
CA TYR A 380 21.56 18.28 5.94
C TYR A 380 22.39 17.02 6.19
N GLY A 381 23.00 16.45 5.16
CA GLY A 381 23.97 15.35 5.29
C GLY A 381 23.47 14.13 6.06
N GLY A 382 23.05 13.09 5.35
CA GLY A 382 22.90 11.74 5.90
C GLY A 382 21.48 11.17 5.83
N THR A 383 21.44 9.85 5.75
CA THR A 383 20.29 9.05 6.15
C THR A 383 20.13 9.25 7.65
N GLY A 384 19.35 10.25 8.08
CA GLY A 384 19.06 10.47 9.49
C GLY A 384 18.75 9.12 10.14
N ARG A 385 19.49 8.76 11.20
CA ARG A 385 19.34 7.48 11.88
C ARG A 385 17.86 7.33 12.23
N LYS A 386 17.15 6.42 11.55
CA LYS A 386 15.73 6.14 11.85
C LYS A 386 15.66 5.82 13.34
N PRO A 387 15.01 6.65 14.15
CA PRO A 387 15.06 6.46 15.59
C PRO A 387 14.28 5.19 15.91
N GLU A 388 14.88 4.30 16.72
CA GLU A 388 14.29 2.99 17.05
C GLU A 388 12.84 3.13 17.50
N PRO A 389 11.92 2.24 17.05
CA PRO A 389 10.52 2.33 17.39
C PRO A 389 10.32 2.20 18.91
N MET A 390 9.37 2.97 19.45
CA MET A 390 8.96 2.84 20.84
C MET A 390 7.91 1.74 20.92
N VAL A 391 8.38 0.51 21.10
CA VAL A 391 7.54 -0.68 21.12
C VAL A 391 6.80 -0.79 22.46
N VAL A 392 5.49 -1.00 22.42
CA VAL A 392 4.71 -1.39 23.61
C VAL A 392 4.76 -2.91 23.73
N GLU A 393 5.57 -3.40 24.67
CA GLU A 393 5.70 -4.84 24.91
C GLU A 393 4.52 -5.38 25.76
N PRO A 394 3.96 -6.56 25.43
CA PRO A 394 2.99 -7.22 26.29
C PRO A 394 3.58 -7.56 27.66
N ALA A 395 2.77 -7.47 28.72
CA ALA A 395 3.11 -8.06 30.02
C ALA A 395 2.74 -9.56 30.03
N THR A 396 2.76 -10.18 31.20
CA THR A 396 2.20 -11.54 31.40
C THR A 396 0.72 -11.62 31.04
N GLU A 397 0.01 -10.49 31.01
CA GLU A 397 -1.39 -10.33 30.65
C GLU A 397 -1.56 -9.37 29.46
N PRO A 398 -2.72 -9.41 28.76
CA PRO A 398 -3.01 -8.45 27.72
C PRO A 398 -2.96 -7.00 28.22
N ARG A 399 -2.49 -6.09 27.36
CA ARG A 399 -2.50 -4.63 27.64
C ARG A 399 -3.45 -3.94 26.68
N LEU A 400 -4.11 -2.89 27.16
CA LEU A 400 -5.02 -2.08 26.37
C LEU A 400 -4.41 -0.69 26.18
N VAL A 401 -4.36 -0.22 24.94
CA VAL A 401 -3.86 1.12 24.58
C VAL A 401 -4.93 1.85 23.81
N ARG A 402 -5.35 3.02 24.31
CA ARG A 402 -6.16 3.96 23.53
C ARG A 402 -5.23 4.81 22.68
N SER A 403 -5.53 4.89 21.39
CA SER A 403 -4.66 5.54 20.42
C SER A 403 -5.42 5.97 19.19
N PHE A 404 -4.85 6.89 18.40
CA PHE A 404 -5.25 7.07 17.02
C PHE A 404 -4.69 5.94 16.16
N LEU A 405 -5.49 5.45 15.23
CA LEU A 405 -5.14 4.32 14.36
C LEU A 405 -5.49 4.66 12.93
N GLU A 406 -4.59 4.33 12.01
CA GLU A 406 -4.85 4.40 10.58
C GLU A 406 -5.69 3.19 10.14
N TYR A 407 -6.81 3.45 9.47
CA TYR A 407 -7.71 2.46 8.91
C TYR A 407 -8.16 2.89 7.51
N LYS A 408 -7.81 2.12 6.48
CA LYS A 408 -8.15 2.41 5.07
C LYS A 408 -7.93 3.88 4.66
N ASN A 409 -6.76 4.44 4.99
CA ASN A 409 -6.38 5.84 4.72
C ASN A 409 -7.20 6.88 5.50
N THR A 410 -7.86 6.48 6.58
CA THR A 410 -8.60 7.36 7.49
C THR A 410 -8.13 7.16 8.92
N ARG A 411 -8.02 8.27 9.66
CA ARG A 411 -7.68 8.23 11.08
C ARG A 411 -8.91 7.93 11.92
N LYS A 412 -8.88 6.81 12.67
CA LYS A 412 -9.84 6.50 13.72
C LYS A 412 -9.37 7.13 15.03
N THR A 413 -10.27 7.84 15.72
CA THR A 413 -9.94 8.63 16.91
C THR A 413 -10.28 7.97 18.26
N HIS A 414 -11.19 6.99 18.26
CA HIS A 414 -11.58 6.21 19.44
C HIS A 414 -11.16 4.72 19.46
N PRO A 415 -10.09 4.28 18.76
CA PRO A 415 -9.59 2.92 18.92
C PRO A 415 -9.16 2.57 20.35
N ILE A 416 -9.41 1.32 20.70
CA ILE A 416 -8.70 0.61 21.75
C ILE A 416 -8.03 -0.63 21.16
N SER A 417 -6.72 -0.70 21.31
CA SER A 417 -5.89 -1.76 20.76
C SER A 417 -5.47 -2.71 21.88
N VAL A 418 -5.73 -4.00 21.70
CA VAL A 418 -5.39 -5.07 22.65
C VAL A 418 -4.09 -5.73 22.23
N VAL A 419 -3.10 -5.59 23.10
CA VAL A 419 -1.78 -6.21 23.02
C VAL A 419 -1.86 -7.56 23.71
N THR A 420 -1.43 -8.65 23.08
CA THR A 420 -1.44 -9.96 23.74
C THR A 420 -0.04 -10.56 23.86
N ASN A 421 0.21 -11.27 24.96
CA ASN A 421 1.43 -12.06 25.16
C ASN A 421 1.57 -13.23 24.16
N LYS A 422 0.47 -13.57 23.46
CA LYS A 422 0.40 -14.59 22.41
C LYS A 422 0.74 -14.06 21.02
N LYS A 423 1.15 -12.79 20.90
CA LYS A 423 1.49 -12.14 19.62
C LYS A 423 0.35 -12.11 18.60
N ILE A 424 -0.91 -12.14 19.07
CA ILE A 424 -2.10 -11.88 18.24
C ILE A 424 -2.75 -10.62 18.79
N ASN A 425 -2.67 -9.54 18.04
CA ASN A 425 -3.12 -8.22 18.47
C ASN A 425 -4.31 -7.78 17.62
N TYR A 426 -5.18 -6.95 18.19
CA TYR A 426 -6.36 -6.48 17.48
C TYR A 426 -6.82 -5.12 18.01
N SER A 427 -7.72 -4.46 17.30
CA SER A 427 -8.27 -3.15 17.71
C SER A 427 -9.78 -3.09 17.52
N TYR A 428 -10.44 -2.49 18.51
CA TYR A 428 -11.84 -2.11 18.46
C TYR A 428 -11.96 -0.60 18.23
N ASP A 429 -12.93 -0.17 17.42
CA ASP A 429 -13.41 1.21 17.41
C ASP A 429 -14.51 1.36 18.46
N LEU A 430 -14.23 2.11 19.53
CA LEU A 430 -15.19 2.31 20.62
C LEU A 430 -16.34 3.25 20.25
N LEU A 431 -16.28 3.97 19.12
CA LEU A 431 -17.40 4.77 18.64
C LEU A 431 -18.56 3.87 18.17
N ASN A 432 -18.23 2.82 17.42
CA ASN A 432 -19.21 1.94 16.76
C ASN A 432 -19.27 0.52 17.37
N GLY A 433 -18.35 0.17 18.27
CA GLY A 433 -18.22 -1.19 18.83
C GLY A 433 -17.63 -2.22 17.85
N ALA A 434 -17.11 -1.76 16.71
CA ALA A 434 -16.61 -2.62 15.65
C ALA A 434 -15.20 -3.12 15.96
N LEU A 435 -14.93 -4.41 15.74
CA LEU A 435 -13.56 -4.92 15.67
C LEU A 435 -13.00 -4.58 14.28
N ILE A 436 -12.03 -3.67 14.21
CA ILE A 436 -11.63 -3.04 12.95
C ILE A 436 -10.32 -3.54 12.36
N LYS A 437 -9.43 -4.13 13.17
CA LYS A 437 -8.08 -4.51 12.71
C LYS A 437 -7.50 -5.67 13.53
N GLY A 438 -6.73 -6.54 12.88
CA GLY A 438 -5.97 -7.63 13.51
C GLY A 438 -4.57 -7.80 12.91
N TRP A 439 -3.58 -8.18 13.70
CA TRP A 439 -2.22 -8.47 13.22
C TRP A 439 -1.46 -9.44 14.13
N LYS A 440 -0.41 -10.05 13.57
CA LYS A 440 0.45 -11.03 14.25
C LYS A 440 1.81 -10.43 14.61
N GLY A 441 2.46 -10.95 15.64
CA GLY A 441 3.84 -10.59 16.00
C GLY A 441 3.95 -9.51 17.09
N ALA A 442 5.03 -8.73 17.00
CA ALA A 442 5.21 -7.57 17.87
C ALA A 442 4.03 -6.62 17.73
N TYR A 443 3.75 -5.87 18.80
CA TYR A 443 2.55 -5.06 18.87
C TYR A 443 2.60 -3.89 17.89
N ALA A 444 3.12 -2.75 18.31
CA ALA A 444 3.05 -1.55 17.52
C ALA A 444 4.11 -0.56 17.99
N ASP A 445 4.54 0.27 17.04
CA ASP A 445 5.33 1.45 17.30
C ASP A 445 4.40 2.57 17.80
N ALA A 446 4.68 3.06 19.00
CA ALA A 446 4.01 4.19 19.62
C ALA A 446 4.86 5.48 19.56
N SER A 447 5.93 5.51 18.76
CA SER A 447 6.88 6.64 18.71
C SER A 447 6.19 7.99 18.50
N GLU A 448 5.19 8.06 17.62
CA GLU A 448 4.50 9.31 17.28
C GLU A 448 3.65 9.88 18.43
N MET A 449 3.35 9.08 19.45
CA MET A 449 2.64 9.56 20.65
C MET A 449 3.56 10.26 21.64
N TRP A 450 4.87 9.99 21.55
CA TRP A 450 5.85 10.43 22.54
C TRP A 450 6.89 11.39 21.96
N ARG A 451 7.28 11.20 20.70
CA ARG A 451 8.28 12.02 20.01
C ARG A 451 7.60 13.15 19.24
N GLY A 452 8.05 14.37 19.46
CA GLY A 452 7.62 15.55 18.70
C GLY A 452 6.22 16.09 19.01
N ARG A 453 5.34 15.35 19.72
CA ARG A 453 3.97 15.76 20.11
C ARG A 453 3.20 16.54 19.02
N GLY A 454 3.45 16.23 17.75
CA GLY A 454 2.73 16.75 16.58
C GLY A 454 1.78 15.70 16.02
N GLU A 455 0.95 16.08 15.04
CA GLU A 455 0.23 15.08 14.24
C GLU A 455 1.24 14.18 13.49
N PRO A 456 0.97 12.86 13.36
CA PRO A 456 -0.36 12.26 13.42
C PRO A 456 -0.68 11.43 14.68
N GLN A 457 0.28 11.21 15.60
CA GLN A 457 0.13 10.47 16.87
C GLN A 457 -0.44 9.05 16.72
N LEU A 458 -0.04 8.34 15.66
CA LEU A 458 -0.61 7.04 15.33
C LEU A 458 0.07 5.91 16.12
N LEU A 459 -0.72 4.88 16.40
CA LEU A 459 -0.23 3.55 16.69
C LEU A 459 0.01 2.81 15.37
N LYS A 460 1.23 2.34 15.13
CA LYS A 460 1.58 1.64 13.88
C LYS A 460 1.90 0.17 14.16
N PRO A 461 1.10 -0.80 13.69
CA PRO A 461 1.42 -2.22 13.84
C PRO A 461 2.86 -2.54 13.39
N LEU A 462 3.59 -3.34 14.17
CA LEU A 462 4.96 -3.79 13.83
C LEU A 462 4.99 -5.03 12.93
N ASN A 463 3.90 -5.22 12.18
CA ASN A 463 3.74 -6.23 11.13
C ASN A 463 2.61 -5.78 10.20
N PHE A 464 2.38 -6.49 9.10
CA PHE A 464 1.18 -6.25 8.30
C PHE A 464 -0.09 -6.48 9.12
N SER A 465 -1.14 -5.71 8.85
CA SER A 465 -2.44 -5.82 9.51
C SER A 465 -3.54 -6.16 8.53
N ILE A 466 -4.50 -6.95 8.98
CA ILE A 466 -5.77 -7.17 8.29
C ILE A 466 -6.80 -6.17 8.79
N ASP A 467 -7.48 -5.52 7.86
CA ASP A 467 -8.61 -4.65 8.15
C ASP A 467 -9.92 -5.46 8.09
N PHE A 468 -10.74 -5.31 9.12
CA PHE A 468 -12.09 -5.86 9.21
C PHE A 468 -13.14 -4.77 8.90
N SER A 469 -14.42 -5.10 9.01
CA SER A 469 -15.51 -4.11 8.86
C SER A 469 -15.45 -3.07 9.98
N ASP A 470 -15.61 -1.79 9.64
CA ASP A 470 -15.80 -0.69 10.60
C ASP A 470 -17.26 -0.26 10.75
N GLN A 471 -18.18 -1.02 10.12
CA GLN A 471 -19.61 -0.83 10.25
C GLN A 471 -20.09 -1.23 11.66
N VAL A 472 -21.26 -0.72 12.05
CA VAL A 472 -21.89 -1.13 13.30
C VAL A 472 -22.13 -2.64 13.32
N PRO A 473 -21.79 -3.36 14.41
CA PRO A 473 -21.86 -4.82 14.46
C PRO A 473 -23.30 -5.34 14.57
N VAL A 474 -24.26 -4.48 14.93
CA VAL A 474 -25.65 -4.86 15.18
C VAL A 474 -26.59 -3.87 14.51
N ALA A 475 -27.64 -4.40 13.90
CA ALA A 475 -28.68 -3.61 13.28
C ALA A 475 -30.05 -4.29 13.40
N ARG A 476 -31.11 -3.48 13.34
CA ARG A 476 -32.46 -3.98 13.08
C ARG A 476 -32.71 -3.96 11.57
N LEU A 477 -33.07 -5.11 11.01
CA LEU A 477 -33.50 -5.26 9.61
C LEU A 477 -34.96 -5.69 9.60
N VAL A 478 -35.83 -4.91 8.95
CA VAL A 478 -37.29 -5.15 8.94
C VAL A 478 -37.62 -6.21 7.88
N ALA A 479 -36.94 -6.17 6.74
CA ALA A 479 -37.01 -7.17 5.69
C ALA A 479 -35.63 -7.82 5.44
N PRO A 480 -35.57 -9.10 5.02
CA PRO A 480 -34.30 -9.77 4.72
C PRO A 480 -33.41 -9.05 3.68
N GLY A 481 -34.02 -8.24 2.80
CA GLY A 481 -33.32 -7.47 1.76
C GLY A 481 -32.87 -6.06 2.17
N ASP A 482 -33.15 -5.60 3.40
CA ASP A 482 -32.77 -4.26 3.84
C ASP A 482 -31.25 -4.08 3.89
N LYS A 483 -30.73 -2.97 3.36
CA LYS A 483 -29.28 -2.69 3.38
C LYS A 483 -28.77 -2.59 4.82
N TRP A 484 -27.56 -3.07 5.07
CA TRP A 484 -26.91 -2.84 6.36
C TRP A 484 -26.67 -1.33 6.57
N PRO A 485 -26.98 -0.78 7.76
CA PRO A 485 -26.79 0.64 8.01
C PRO A 485 -25.30 0.98 8.09
N LEU A 486 -24.92 2.10 7.47
CA LEU A 486 -23.54 2.61 7.53
C LEU A 486 -23.24 3.33 8.86
N GLU A 487 -24.27 3.81 9.54
CA GLU A 487 -24.20 4.52 10.81
C GLU A 487 -25.07 3.83 11.87
N ALA A 488 -24.84 4.14 13.14
CA ALA A 488 -25.65 3.65 14.25
C ALA A 488 -27.12 4.06 14.12
N GLN A 489 -28.02 3.08 14.20
CA GLN A 489 -29.46 3.34 14.25
C GLN A 489 -29.87 3.92 15.61
N GLU A 490 -31.01 4.62 15.64
CA GLU A 490 -31.63 5.04 16.90
C GLU A 490 -31.84 3.83 17.83
N GLY A 491 -31.44 3.97 19.09
CA GLY A 491 -31.47 2.89 20.07
C GLY A 491 -30.16 2.09 20.19
N PHE A 492 -29.21 2.23 19.27
CA PHE A 492 -27.86 1.67 19.42
C PHE A 492 -26.98 2.55 20.30
N LYS A 493 -26.30 1.94 21.28
CA LYS A 493 -25.33 2.62 22.16
C LYS A 493 -24.18 1.70 22.53
N VAL A 494 -22.96 2.19 22.40
CA VAL A 494 -21.78 1.56 23.01
C VAL A 494 -21.72 1.98 24.49
N LEU A 495 -21.74 1.00 25.39
CA LEU A 495 -21.75 1.21 26.84
C LEU A 495 -20.35 1.23 27.46
N GLY A 496 -19.31 1.00 26.65
CA GLY A 496 -17.92 0.89 27.07
C GLY A 496 -17.45 -0.57 27.14
N TYR A 497 -16.53 -0.87 28.04
CA TYR A 497 -16.03 -2.23 28.25
C TYR A 497 -15.64 -2.47 29.70
N ASP A 498 -15.73 -3.73 30.13
CA ASP A 498 -15.09 -4.23 31.34
C ASP A 498 -13.89 -5.11 30.97
N ILE A 499 -13.08 -5.48 31.95
CA ILE A 499 -11.96 -6.41 31.77
C ILE A 499 -12.32 -7.73 32.44
N ASN A 500 -12.27 -8.84 31.69
CA ASN A 500 -12.52 -10.16 32.24
C ASN A 500 -11.31 -10.70 33.03
N GLU A 501 -11.48 -11.85 33.68
CA GLU A 501 -10.40 -12.49 34.48
C GLU A 501 -9.14 -12.82 33.66
N GLY A 502 -9.26 -12.95 32.33
CA GLY A 502 -8.14 -13.17 31.41
C GLY A 502 -7.46 -11.89 30.93
N GLY A 503 -7.89 -10.71 31.40
CA GLY A 503 -7.35 -9.41 30.98
C GLY A 503 -7.86 -8.89 29.64
N TYR A 504 -8.84 -9.56 29.02
CA TYR A 504 -9.41 -9.13 27.73
C TYR A 504 -10.61 -8.20 27.92
N PRO A 505 -10.81 -7.20 27.04
CA PRO A 505 -11.99 -6.35 27.11
C PRO A 505 -13.24 -7.12 26.70
N VAL A 506 -14.31 -6.92 27.46
CA VAL A 506 -15.67 -7.29 27.13
C VAL A 506 -16.39 -6.02 26.69
N ILE A 507 -16.49 -5.81 25.37
CA ILE A 507 -17.16 -4.63 24.82
C ILE A 507 -18.67 -4.81 25.03
N ARG A 508 -19.34 -3.78 25.56
CA ARG A 508 -20.77 -3.82 25.83
C ARG A 508 -21.49 -2.82 24.94
N TYR A 509 -22.57 -3.25 24.30
CA TYR A 509 -23.47 -2.38 23.57
C TYR A 509 -24.92 -2.83 23.71
N GLU A 510 -25.82 -1.89 23.53
CA GLU A 510 -27.27 -2.06 23.62
C GLU A 510 -27.91 -1.62 22.31
N MET A 511 -28.93 -2.35 21.87
CA MET A 511 -29.83 -2.00 20.77
C MET A 511 -31.27 -2.13 21.27
N ASN A 512 -31.85 -1.03 21.74
CA ASN A 512 -33.14 -1.04 22.45
C ASN A 512 -33.11 -1.98 23.67
N GLU A 513 -33.81 -3.12 23.63
CA GLU A 513 -33.83 -4.11 24.73
C GLU A 513 -32.79 -5.23 24.56
N LEU A 514 -32.13 -5.30 23.39
CA LEU A 514 -31.07 -6.25 23.11
C LEU A 514 -29.77 -5.79 23.77
N LYS A 515 -29.25 -6.59 24.68
CA LYS A 515 -27.95 -6.38 25.34
C LYS A 515 -26.93 -7.34 24.75
N ILE A 516 -25.73 -6.83 24.45
CA ILE A 516 -24.65 -7.61 23.88
C ILE A 516 -23.34 -7.38 24.63
N GLU A 517 -22.64 -8.47 24.87
CA GLU A 517 -21.28 -8.57 25.39
C GLU A 517 -20.40 -9.22 24.31
N ASP A 518 -19.31 -8.57 23.93
CA ASP A 518 -18.45 -8.94 22.81
C ASP A 518 -17.00 -9.06 23.28
N THR A 519 -16.49 -10.29 23.26
CA THR A 519 -15.13 -10.60 23.69
C THR A 519 -14.34 -11.17 22.53
N ALA A 520 -13.13 -10.64 22.28
CA ALA A 520 -12.16 -11.25 21.38
C ALA A 520 -10.92 -11.72 22.15
N ARG A 521 -10.37 -12.87 21.77
CA ARG A 521 -9.12 -13.41 22.34
C ARG A 521 -8.32 -14.14 21.26
N PRO A 522 -6.99 -14.30 21.42
CA PRO A 522 -6.21 -15.17 20.53
C PRO A 522 -6.81 -16.57 20.46
N SER A 523 -6.91 -17.12 19.25
CA SER A 523 -7.31 -18.51 19.02
C SER A 523 -6.28 -19.48 19.60
N ASP A 524 -6.69 -20.72 19.88
CA ASP A 524 -5.80 -21.71 20.52
C ASP A 524 -4.65 -22.16 19.59
N ASP A 525 -4.89 -22.16 18.27
CA ASP A 525 -3.90 -22.45 17.23
C ASP A 525 -3.02 -21.24 16.86
N LEU A 526 -3.26 -20.07 17.47
CA LEU A 526 -2.58 -18.80 17.20
C LEU A 526 -2.65 -18.34 15.73
N GLN A 527 -3.67 -18.79 14.99
CA GLN A 527 -3.88 -18.36 13.61
C GLN A 527 -4.72 -17.09 13.48
N GLY A 528 -5.33 -16.64 14.57
CA GLY A 528 -6.06 -15.38 14.63
C GLY A 528 -6.76 -15.22 15.96
N ILE A 529 -8.01 -14.78 15.94
CA ILE A 529 -8.81 -14.55 17.15
C ILE A 529 -10.07 -15.41 17.15
N THR A 530 -10.51 -15.78 18.35
CA THR A 530 -11.85 -16.28 18.62
C THR A 530 -12.67 -15.14 19.22
N ARG A 531 -13.87 -14.92 18.68
CA ARG A 531 -14.85 -13.96 19.16
C ARG A 531 -16.03 -14.68 19.78
N GLU A 532 -16.48 -14.16 20.90
CA GLU A 532 -17.64 -14.63 21.64
C GLU A 532 -18.61 -13.47 21.82
N ILE A 533 -19.80 -13.61 21.23
CA ILE A 533 -20.87 -12.62 21.26
C ILE A 533 -21.99 -13.20 22.11
N THR A 534 -22.09 -12.72 23.34
CA THR A 534 -23.16 -13.10 24.26
C THR A 534 -24.26 -12.06 24.21
N PHE A 535 -25.52 -12.50 24.10
CA PHE A 535 -26.66 -11.61 23.96
C PHE A 535 -27.86 -12.06 24.78
N GLU A 536 -28.60 -11.07 25.27
CA GLU A 536 -29.91 -11.22 25.91
C GLU A 536 -30.91 -10.36 25.13
N ASN A 537 -32.00 -10.97 24.66
CA ASN A 537 -32.94 -10.31 23.76
C ASN A 537 -34.39 -10.61 24.18
N PRO A 538 -34.82 -10.12 25.36
CA PRO A 538 -36.12 -10.45 25.94
C PRO A 538 -37.31 -9.98 25.08
N GLY A 539 -37.11 -8.96 24.23
CA GLY A 539 -38.16 -8.36 23.40
C GLY A 539 -38.10 -8.68 21.90
N SER A 540 -37.35 -9.69 21.45
CA SER A 540 -37.11 -9.88 20.01
C SER A 540 -38.38 -10.20 19.21
N ASN A 541 -38.58 -9.45 18.13
CA ASN A 541 -39.50 -9.79 17.04
C ASN A 541 -38.81 -10.54 15.89
N GLY A 542 -37.58 -11.03 16.09
CA GLY A 542 -36.76 -11.65 15.03
C GLY A 542 -36.13 -10.65 14.06
N LEU A 543 -36.06 -9.36 14.40
CA LEU A 543 -35.57 -8.32 13.50
C LEU A 543 -34.15 -7.85 13.83
N ASN A 544 -33.53 -8.35 14.90
CA ASN A 544 -32.18 -7.98 15.29
C ASN A 544 -31.17 -8.91 14.62
N TRP A 545 -30.12 -8.33 14.04
CA TRP A 545 -29.07 -9.04 13.32
C TRP A 545 -27.70 -8.61 13.81
N PHE A 546 -26.77 -9.54 13.78
CA PHE A 546 -25.35 -9.33 14.02
C PHE A 546 -24.58 -9.52 12.71
N GLN A 547 -23.69 -8.59 12.38
CA GLN A 547 -22.79 -8.71 11.23
C GLN A 547 -21.48 -9.37 11.68
N ILE A 548 -21.24 -10.59 11.23
CA ILE A 548 -19.98 -11.30 11.45
C ILE A 548 -18.85 -10.69 10.60
N ALA A 549 -19.15 -10.42 9.32
CA ALA A 549 -18.21 -9.85 8.36
C ALA A 549 -18.94 -9.09 7.25
N SER A 550 -18.24 -8.13 6.66
CA SER A 550 -18.64 -7.41 5.44
C SER A 550 -17.42 -7.25 4.54
N GLY A 551 -17.61 -7.44 3.24
CA GLY A 551 -16.54 -7.36 2.23
C GLY A 551 -17.08 -7.10 0.82
N LYS A 552 -16.16 -7.01 -0.14
CA LYS A 552 -16.49 -6.96 -1.58
C LYS A 552 -17.00 -8.31 -2.09
N SER A 553 -16.52 -9.39 -1.48
CA SER A 553 -16.75 -10.80 -1.82
C SER A 553 -16.60 -11.69 -0.58
N ILE A 554 -17.62 -12.49 -0.29
CA ILE A 554 -17.65 -13.50 0.77
C ILE A 554 -18.07 -14.82 0.14
N TYR A 555 -17.17 -15.80 0.12
CA TYR A 555 -17.46 -17.14 -0.39
C TYR A 555 -17.56 -18.13 0.76
N GLN A 556 -18.65 -18.90 0.78
CA GLN A 556 -18.79 -20.02 1.69
C GLN A 556 -17.93 -21.19 1.21
N LEU A 557 -17.17 -21.76 2.13
CA LEU A 557 -16.34 -22.95 1.96
C LEU A 557 -16.92 -24.11 2.78
N SER A 558 -16.20 -25.23 2.86
CA SER A 558 -16.61 -26.39 3.68
C SER A 558 -16.47 -26.13 5.18
N ASN A 559 -17.19 -26.93 6.00
CA ASN A 559 -17.04 -26.99 7.45
C ASN A 559 -17.20 -25.64 8.19
N GLY A 560 -18.09 -24.77 7.70
CA GLY A 560 -18.37 -23.46 8.33
C GLY A 560 -17.32 -22.38 8.08
N TRP A 561 -16.41 -22.60 7.12
CA TRP A 561 -15.43 -21.60 6.70
C TRP A 561 -16.03 -20.64 5.68
N TYR A 562 -15.65 -19.37 5.77
CA TYR A 562 -15.98 -18.33 4.80
C TYR A 562 -14.72 -17.55 4.47
N TRP A 563 -14.45 -17.37 3.18
CA TRP A 563 -13.35 -16.56 2.67
C TRP A 563 -13.82 -15.14 2.42
N VAL A 564 -13.13 -14.15 2.99
CA VAL A 564 -13.54 -12.74 2.90
C VAL A 564 -12.46 -11.94 2.16
N ASP A 565 -12.80 -11.44 0.97
CA ASP A 565 -11.95 -10.56 0.13
C ASP A 565 -10.54 -11.07 -0.15
N GLY A 566 -10.28 -12.38 -0.03
CA GLY A 566 -8.92 -12.92 -0.11
C GLY A 566 -7.99 -12.54 1.04
N SER A 567 -8.52 -11.92 2.09
CA SER A 567 -7.74 -11.28 3.13
C SER A 567 -7.73 -12.05 4.44
N TYR A 568 -8.82 -12.73 4.79
CA TYR A 568 -8.94 -13.57 5.98
C TYR A 568 -10.07 -14.58 5.82
N TYR A 569 -10.14 -15.54 6.75
CA TYR A 569 -11.27 -16.45 6.88
C TYR A 569 -12.09 -16.15 8.14
N ILE A 570 -13.39 -16.42 8.05
CA ILE A 570 -14.28 -16.60 9.19
C ILE A 570 -14.55 -18.10 9.35
N ILE A 571 -14.52 -18.60 10.58
CA ILE A 571 -14.88 -19.98 10.90
C ILE A 571 -16.01 -19.93 11.93
N VAL A 572 -17.22 -20.33 11.53
CA VAL A 572 -18.36 -20.47 12.45
C VAL A 572 -18.49 -21.94 12.83
N GLY A 573 -18.47 -22.26 14.12
CA GLY A 573 -18.57 -23.65 14.59
C GLY A 573 -19.92 -24.29 14.27
N GLU A 574 -19.96 -25.62 14.12
CA GLU A 574 -21.19 -26.39 13.84
C GLU A 574 -22.23 -26.34 14.98
N LYS A 575 -21.87 -25.83 16.16
CA LYS A 575 -22.76 -25.70 17.31
C LYS A 575 -23.43 -24.32 17.34
N ALA A 576 -24.67 -24.24 16.86
CA ALA A 576 -25.82 -23.62 17.52
C ALA A 576 -27.00 -23.55 16.54
N ASP A 577 -28.23 -23.50 17.05
CA ASP A 577 -29.48 -23.24 16.31
C ASP A 577 -29.55 -21.81 15.69
N ILE A 578 -28.40 -21.25 15.30
CA ILE A 578 -28.24 -19.87 14.84
C ILE A 578 -28.00 -19.90 13.33
N ASN A 579 -28.97 -19.36 12.58
CA ASN A 579 -28.91 -19.33 11.12
C ASN A 579 -27.93 -18.25 10.63
N VAL A 580 -26.83 -18.69 10.02
CA VAL A 580 -25.86 -17.82 9.35
C VAL A 580 -26.32 -17.59 7.91
N VAL A 581 -26.42 -16.33 7.51
CA VAL A 581 -26.85 -15.93 6.17
C VAL A 581 -25.68 -15.23 5.47
N ASN A 582 -25.17 -15.82 4.39
CA ASN A 582 -24.33 -15.12 3.44
C ASN A 582 -25.23 -14.37 2.45
N ARG A 583 -25.27 -13.04 2.57
CA ARG A 583 -26.16 -12.19 1.80
C ARG A 583 -25.40 -11.51 0.66
N PHE A 584 -25.85 -11.79 -0.57
CA PHE A 584 -25.33 -11.22 -1.81
C PHE A 584 -23.81 -11.39 -1.99
N ASP A 585 -23.22 -12.42 -1.37
CA ASP A 585 -21.77 -12.67 -1.33
C ASP A 585 -20.97 -11.47 -0.79
N LYS A 586 -21.55 -10.66 0.11
CA LYS A 586 -20.94 -9.43 0.62
C LYS A 586 -21.05 -9.25 2.12
N GLU A 587 -22.06 -9.84 2.74
CA GLU A 587 -22.32 -9.69 4.17
C GLU A 587 -22.59 -11.06 4.78
N LEU A 588 -21.88 -11.37 5.87
CA LEU A 588 -22.10 -12.57 6.66
C LEU A 588 -22.85 -12.18 7.92
N LEU A 589 -24.12 -12.57 8.00
CA LEU A 589 -25.06 -12.11 9.02
C LEU A 589 -25.57 -13.26 9.88
N VAL A 590 -25.92 -12.95 11.12
CA VAL A 590 -26.61 -13.86 12.03
C VAL A 590 -27.87 -13.18 12.57
N GLN A 591 -28.99 -13.88 12.48
CA GLN A 591 -30.23 -13.44 13.13
C GLN A 591 -30.16 -13.75 14.62
N LEU A 592 -30.42 -12.75 15.47
CA LEU A 592 -30.40 -12.92 16.92
C LEU A 592 -31.81 -13.30 17.43
N PRO A 593 -32.01 -14.53 17.93
CA PRO A 593 -33.32 -15.00 18.39
C PRO A 593 -33.82 -14.22 19.61
N GLY A 594 -35.12 -14.34 19.89
CA GLY A 594 -35.71 -13.83 21.13
C GLY A 594 -35.48 -14.80 22.28
N THR A 595 -34.80 -14.31 23.32
CA THR A 595 -34.47 -15.11 24.50
C THR A 595 -34.32 -14.19 25.71
N SER A 596 -34.96 -14.55 26.82
CA SER A 596 -34.72 -13.93 28.12
C SER A 596 -33.40 -14.40 28.75
N ASP A 597 -32.91 -15.58 28.35
CA ASP A 597 -31.68 -16.16 28.85
C ASP A 597 -30.49 -15.76 27.95
N LYS A 598 -29.29 -15.65 28.54
CA LYS A 598 -28.05 -15.41 27.79
C LYS A 598 -27.82 -16.51 26.77
N SER A 599 -27.65 -16.11 25.51
CA SER A 599 -27.22 -16.97 24.40
C SER A 599 -25.90 -16.48 23.85
N THR A 600 -25.11 -17.39 23.27
CA THR A 600 -23.74 -17.09 22.82
C THR A 600 -23.51 -17.58 21.40
N LEU A 601 -22.99 -16.68 20.56
CA LEU A 601 -22.42 -16.98 19.24
C LEU A 601 -20.88 -16.99 19.37
N THR A 602 -20.25 -18.08 18.91
CA THR A 602 -18.78 -18.19 18.87
C THR A 602 -18.30 -18.42 17.45
N TYR A 603 -17.32 -17.62 17.01
CA TYR A 603 -16.68 -17.79 15.72
C TYR A 603 -15.21 -17.34 15.78
N SER A 604 -14.40 -17.77 14.82
CA SER A 604 -13.01 -17.35 14.70
C SER A 604 -12.77 -16.51 13.45
N ILE A 605 -11.84 -15.57 13.55
CA ILE A 605 -11.29 -14.81 12.42
C ILE A 605 -9.82 -15.20 12.32
N VAL A 606 -9.40 -15.78 11.19
CA VAL A 606 -8.03 -16.30 11.00
C VAL A 606 -7.42 -15.76 9.71
N TRP A 607 -6.13 -15.44 9.72
CA TRP A 607 -5.45 -14.75 8.61
C TRP A 607 -3.98 -15.08 8.44
#